data_AF-A0A517ZMQ7-F1
#
_entry.id   AF-A0A517ZMQ7-F1
#
_cell.length_a   1.000
_cell.length_b   1.000
_cell.length_c   1.000
_cell.angle_alpha   90.00
_cell.angle_beta   90.00
_cell.angle_gamma   90.00
#
_symmetry.space_group_name_H-M   'P 1'
#
loop_
_entity.id
_entity.type
_entity.pdbx_description
1 polymer ?
#
loop_
_entity_poly.entity_id
_entity_poly.type
_entity_poly.pdbx_seq_one_letter_code
_entity_poly.pdbx_strand_id
1 'polypeptide(L)' 'MIDDARSRSEKHAEISARAQDAAKIEQVLNEVARKTVQEHARAGRKIPVWRDGQVVWILPEIEDDGEK' A
#
# COMPACT_ATOMS: atom_id res chain seq x y z
N MET A 1 -27.78 -29.65 -14.46
CA MET A 1 -27.94 -28.52 -13.52
C MET A 1 -26.83 -28.42 -12.45
N ILE A 2 -25.92 -29.40 -12.32
CA ILE A 2 -24.88 -29.40 -11.26
C ILE A 2 -23.61 -28.59 -11.68
N ASP A 3 -23.30 -28.49 -12.97
CA ASP A 3 -22.10 -27.77 -13.47
C ASP A 3 -22.11 -26.26 -13.19
N ASP A 4 -23.29 -25.65 -13.14
CA ASP A 4 -23.43 -24.20 -13.00
C ASP A 4 -23.15 -23.71 -11.57
N ALA A 5 -23.41 -24.54 -10.56
CA ALA A 5 -23.08 -24.25 -9.16
C ALA A 5 -21.57 -24.33 -8.90
N ARG A 6 -20.90 -25.32 -9.51
CA ARG A 6 -19.45 -25.51 -9.39
C ARG A 6 -18.68 -24.38 -10.09
N SER A 7 -19.10 -24.01 -11.31
CA SER A 7 -18.51 -22.89 -12.05
C SER A 7 -18.65 -21.54 -11.33
N ARG A 8 -19.79 -21.30 -10.65
CA ARG A 8 -19.95 -20.12 -9.79
C ARG A 8 -19.01 -20.15 -8.58
N SER A 9 -18.95 -21.27 -7.86
CA SER A 9 -18.09 -21.42 -6.68
C SER A 9 -16.61 -21.19 -7.00
N GLU A 10 -16.12 -21.70 -8.14
CA GLU A 10 -14.73 -21.52 -8.58
C GLU A 10 -14.43 -20.05 -8.92
N LYS A 11 -15.34 -19.34 -9.60
CA LYS A 11 -15.21 -17.89 -9.86
C LYS A 11 -15.21 -17.06 -8.58
N HIS A 12 -16.05 -17.40 -7.60
CA HIS A 12 -16.08 -16.70 -6.31
C HIS A 12 -14.77 -16.88 -5.51
N ALA A 13 -14.18 -18.09 -5.56
CA ALA A 13 -12.89 -18.36 -4.94
C ALA A 13 -11.77 -17.56 -5.60
N GLU A 14 -11.74 -17.48 -6.94
CA GLU A 14 -10.74 -16.71 -7.68
C GLU A 14 -10.82 -15.20 -7.41
N ILE A 15 -12.03 -14.64 -7.38
CA ILE A 15 -12.24 -13.22 -7.02
C ILE A 15 -11.77 -12.93 -5.60
N SER A 16 -12.06 -13.83 -4.65
CA SER A 16 -11.65 -13.68 -3.26
C SER A 16 -10.12 -13.74 -3.11
N ALA A 17 -9.46 -14.66 -3.83
CA ALA A 17 -8.00 -14.75 -3.85
C ALA A 17 -7.35 -13.47 -4.39
N ARG A 18 -7.86 -12.92 -5.52
CA ARG A 18 -7.37 -11.66 -6.07
C ARG A 18 -7.55 -10.47 -5.12
N ALA A 19 -8.65 -10.44 -4.37
CA ALA A 19 -8.89 -9.42 -3.36
C ALA A 19 -7.90 -9.53 -2.18
N GLN A 20 -7.56 -10.75 -1.75
CA GLN A 20 -6.53 -10.98 -0.73
C GLN A 20 -5.14 -10.54 -1.20
N ASP A 21 -4.80 -10.78 -2.46
CA ASP A 21 -3.55 -10.34 -3.05
C ASP A 21 -3.44 -8.80 -3.06
N ALA A 22 -4.53 -8.10 -3.41
CA ALA A 22 -4.57 -6.64 -3.40
C ALA A 22 -4.34 -6.08 -1.99
N ALA A 23 -5.01 -6.61 -0.98
CA ALA A 23 -4.83 -6.18 0.41
C ALA A 23 -3.39 -6.41 0.90
N LYS A 24 -2.78 -7.55 0.52
CA LYS A 24 -1.40 -7.86 0.87
C LYS A 24 -0.41 -6.91 0.18
N ILE A 25 -0.64 -6.59 -1.09
CA ILE A 25 0.18 -5.62 -1.83
C ILE A 25 0.09 -4.24 -1.17
N GLU A 26 -1.12 -3.80 -0.83
CA GLU A 26 -1.34 -2.51 -0.16
C GLU A 26 -0.60 -2.45 1.19
N GLN A 27 -0.67 -3.51 2.00
CA GLN A 27 0.07 -3.59 3.26
C GLN A 27 1.58 -3.45 3.04
N VAL A 28 2.16 -4.23 2.13
CA VAL A 28 3.60 -4.18 1.85
C VAL A 28 4.02 -2.81 1.33
N LEU A 29 3.22 -2.19 0.45
CA LEU A 29 3.50 -0.85 -0.05
C LEU A 29 3.46 0.19 1.06
N ASN A 30 2.50 0.11 1.99
CA ASN A 30 2.41 1.02 3.13
C ASN A 30 3.62 0.89 4.07
N GLU A 31 4.06 -0.34 4.36
CA GLU A 31 5.24 -0.59 5.19
C GLU A 31 6.52 -0.03 4.53
N VAL A 32 6.72 -0.31 3.24
CA VAL A 32 7.88 0.19 2.49
C VAL A 32 7.86 1.71 2.37
N ALA A 33 6.70 2.31 2.07
CA ALA A 33 6.55 3.75 1.98
C ALA A 33 6.91 4.42 3.31
N ARG A 34 6.35 3.94 4.44
CA ARG A 34 6.64 4.48 5.77
C ARG A 34 8.13 4.45 6.08
N LYS A 35 8.77 3.29 5.90
CA LYS A 35 10.20 3.13 6.15
C LYS A 35 11.04 4.08 5.27
N THR A 36 10.69 4.19 4.00
CA THR A 36 11.38 5.08 3.05
C THR A 36 11.27 6.54 3.47
N VAL A 37 10.10 7.00 3.89
CA VAL A 37 9.89 8.37 4.38
C VAL A 37 10.74 8.64 5.63
N GLN A 38 10.73 7.72 6.60
CA GLN A 38 11.53 7.85 7.83
C GLN A 38 13.03 7.89 7.54
N GLU A 39 13.54 7.05 6.63
CA GLU A 39 14.95 7.05 6.24
C GLU A 39 15.36 8.36 5.55
N HIS A 40 14.49 8.92 4.70
CA HIS A 40 14.74 10.21 4.07
C HIS A 40 14.73 11.36 5.08
N ALA A 41 13.77 11.36 6.01
CA ALA A 41 13.68 12.36 7.08
C ALA A 41 14.95 12.36 7.95
N ARG A 42 15.37 11.18 8.41
CA ARG A 42 16.61 10.99 9.19
C ARG A 42 17.86 11.43 8.43
N ALA A 43 17.89 11.21 7.12
CA ALA A 43 19.01 11.59 6.26
C ALA A 43 18.97 13.06 5.79
N GLY A 44 17.95 13.84 6.16
CA GLY A 44 17.76 15.20 5.67
C GLY A 44 17.51 15.28 4.16
N ARG A 45 17.01 14.21 3.54
CA ARG A 45 16.79 14.11 2.09
C ARG A 45 15.33 14.40 1.75
N LYS A 46 15.12 15.15 0.66
CA LYS A 46 13.78 15.44 0.15
C LYS A 46 13.17 14.22 -0.57
N ILE A 47 11.85 14.13 -0.52
CA ILE A 47 11.05 13.14 -1.28
C ILE A 47 10.07 13.85 -2.22
N PRO A 48 9.73 13.25 -3.37
CA PRO A 48 8.69 13.76 -4.24
C PRO A 48 7.31 13.42 -3.69
N VAL A 49 6.40 14.38 -3.67
CA VAL A 49 4.99 14.21 -3.31
C VAL A 49 4.11 14.84 -4.36
N TRP A 50 2.96 14.22 -4.63
CA TRP A 50 1.93 14.79 -5.48
C TRP A 50 1.07 15.75 -4.66
N ARG A 51 1.10 17.04 -5.00
CA ARG A 51 0.30 18.08 -4.35
C ARG A 51 -0.23 19.04 -5.42
N ASP A 52 -1.53 19.29 -5.40
CA ASP A 52 -2.19 20.25 -6.30
C ASP A 52 -1.90 20.01 -7.80
N GLY A 53 -1.90 18.74 -8.22
CA GLY A 53 -1.71 18.36 -9.62
C GLY A 53 -0.26 18.40 -10.12
N GLN A 54 0.72 18.57 -9.24
CA GLN A 54 2.14 18.60 -9.59
C GLN A 54 3.00 17.83 -8.58
N VAL A 55 4.22 17.50 -9.00
CA VAL A 55 5.24 16.90 -8.13
C VAL A 55 6.01 18.01 -7.41
N VAL A 56 5.98 17.98 -6.07
CA VAL A 56 6.73 18.90 -5.19
C VAL A 56 7.73 18.09 -4.36
N TRP A 57 8.91 18.66 -4.12
CA TRP A 57 9.94 18.03 -3.29
C TRP A 57 9.89 18.59 -1.88
N ILE A 58 9.51 17.76 -0.91
CA ILE A 58 9.40 18.15 0.50
C ILE A 58 10.51 17.48 1.32
N LEU A 59 10.95 18.13 2.39
CA LEU A 59 11.70 17.47 3.44
C LEU A 59 10.66 16.79 4.36
N PRO A 60 10.63 15.46 4.45
CA PRO A 60 9.65 14.79 5.31
C PRO A 60 9.99 14.99 6.79
N GLU A 61 8.95 15.11 7.60
CA GLU A 61 9.06 15.16 9.06
C GLU A 61 9.06 13.72 9.62
N ILE A 62 9.74 13.51 10.75
CA ILE A 62 9.63 12.25 11.48
C ILE A 62 8.38 12.37 12.35
N GLU A 63 7.29 11.71 11.96
CA GLU A 63 6.23 11.40 12.91
C GLU A 63 6.81 10.36 13.88
N ASP A 64 7.08 10.80 15.11
CA ASP A 64 7.41 9.93 16.23
C ASP A 64 6.10 9.26 16.65
N ASP A 65 5.81 8.10 16.06
CA ASP A 65 4.75 7.20 16.49
C ASP A 65 5.11 6.79 17.93
N GLY A 66 4.75 7.61 18.92
CA GLY A 66 5.13 7.42 20.31
C GLY A 66 4.66 6.09 20.86
N GLU A 67 5.45 5.04 20.66
CA GLU A 67 5.30 3.75 21.31
C GLU A 67 6.06 3.85 22.66
N LYS A 68 5.30 4.19 23.71
CA LYS A 68 5.68 3.95 25.11
C LYS A 68 5.11 2.62 25.56
#